data_AF-A0A9P4YZ08-F1
#
_entry.id   AF-A0A9P4YZ08-F1
#
_cell.length_a   1.000
_cell.length_b   1.000
_cell.length_c   1.000
_cell.angle_alpha   90.00
_cell.angle_beta   90.00
_cell.angle_gamma   90.00
#
_symmetry.space_group_name_H-M   'P 1'
#
loop_
_entity.id
_entity.type
_entity.pdbx_description
1 polymer ?
#
loop_
_entity_poly.entity_id
_entity_poly.type
_entity_poly.pdbx_seq_one_letter_code
_entity_poly.pdbx_strand_id
1 'polypeptide(L)'
;MRAADQLRSPFWDWAADMRVPPVTASQTLTINISTGNGVEESEVENPLWTFRFPRAALESRFGEGQWDPDNNNERTFRCVEPGESYPRTANELLAERPYQSWLYNCFTRAQTFSQFASTGDIGMSLEQIHNGVHWDAACKGQFLSSEFSAFDPLFMLHHTNVDRLWAYWQVIHPSETMFHESYEGGARFSTREGTVITPRSPLHPFFASEDELHTPTTVDSIEDFGYTYEGLEYWEKSREQMAQNARRIINRQYGPGNRELKRRDGKPVRRYSVAIEVEVDGLERPCSVELTIANHFVGNFVVMKQPRSGILYGSFPLHDILKAVGSVKRPLSNQGKPLDGDGIFDAIVHSFDISIVKPNGAHIPLSTVRSLKIELEDVLVTPPTSDDQFPTYGIPRRRPLIAVQRQPTATPSSDLTPTTTTTLTPTTAYE
;
A
#
# COMPACT_ATOMS: atom_id res chain seq x y z
N MET A 1 -1.80 23.35 -27.82
CA MET A 1 -3.20 23.16 -27.38
C MET A 1 -3.54 21.68 -27.29
N ARG A 2 -3.56 20.90 -28.38
CA ARG A 2 -3.90 19.45 -28.34
C ARG A 2 -3.23 18.63 -27.21
N ALA A 3 -1.92 18.78 -26.99
CA ALA A 3 -1.23 18.05 -25.91
C ALA A 3 -1.73 18.43 -24.50
N ALA A 4 -2.08 19.70 -24.27
CA ALA A 4 -2.67 20.15 -23.00
C ALA A 4 -4.11 19.64 -22.87
N ASP A 5 -4.90 19.64 -23.95
CA ASP A 5 -6.28 19.15 -23.94
C ASP A 5 -6.37 17.64 -23.65
N GLN A 6 -5.33 16.89 -24.04
CA GLN A 6 -5.20 15.44 -23.82
C GLN A 6 -4.51 15.07 -22.50
N LEU A 7 -3.90 16.04 -21.80
CA LEU A 7 -3.18 15.77 -20.55
C LEU A 7 -4.15 15.36 -19.45
N ARG A 8 -3.83 14.24 -18.78
CA ARG A 8 -4.47 13.80 -17.54
C ARG A 8 -3.38 13.49 -16.53
N SER A 9 -3.72 13.49 -15.24
CA SER A 9 -2.78 13.08 -14.18
C SER A 9 -2.31 11.65 -14.47
N PRO A 10 -0.99 11.38 -14.53
CA PRO A 10 -0.49 10.02 -14.67
C PRO A 10 -0.62 9.27 -13.33
N PHE A 11 -0.84 7.96 -13.40
CA PHE A 11 -0.88 7.10 -12.22
C PHE A 11 0.46 6.38 -12.01
N TRP A 12 0.79 6.12 -10.75
CA TRP A 12 1.91 5.26 -10.36
C TRP A 12 1.40 3.87 -9.96
N ASP A 13 1.60 2.89 -10.83
CA ASP A 13 1.16 1.51 -10.61
C ASP A 13 2.12 0.71 -9.73
N TRP A 14 2.17 1.06 -8.44
CA TRP A 14 3.06 0.46 -7.43
C TRP A 14 2.87 -1.06 -7.25
N ALA A 15 1.73 -1.62 -7.66
CA ALA A 15 1.48 -3.06 -7.60
C ALA A 15 2.08 -3.82 -8.79
N ALA A 16 2.28 -3.16 -9.93
CA ALA A 16 2.89 -3.75 -11.12
C ALA A 16 4.40 -3.45 -11.20
N ASP A 17 4.80 -2.23 -10.82
CA ASP A 17 6.20 -1.81 -10.71
C ASP A 17 6.44 -1.24 -9.32
N MET A 18 7.05 -2.06 -8.45
CA MET A 18 7.33 -1.77 -7.03
C MET A 18 8.52 -0.80 -6.86
N ARG A 19 8.56 0.25 -7.69
CA ARG A 19 9.56 1.31 -7.66
C ARG A 19 8.85 2.64 -7.75
N VAL A 20 9.37 3.64 -7.04
CA VAL A 20 8.90 5.02 -7.21
C VAL A 20 9.13 5.49 -8.66
N PRO A 21 8.28 6.36 -9.22
CA PRO A 21 8.44 6.84 -10.59
C PRO A 21 9.81 7.52 -10.75
N PRO A 22 10.66 7.09 -11.71
CA PRO A 22 12.04 7.58 -11.84
C PRO A 22 12.14 9.10 -11.99
N VAL A 23 11.13 9.72 -12.60
CA VAL A 23 11.04 11.17 -12.76
C VAL A 23 11.03 11.92 -11.42
N THR A 24 10.72 11.27 -10.30
CA THR A 24 10.70 11.92 -8.98
C THR A 24 12.07 11.95 -8.29
N ALA A 25 13.08 11.29 -8.86
CA ALA A 25 14.40 11.14 -8.24
C ALA A 25 15.42 12.22 -8.66
N SER A 26 15.28 12.77 -9.87
CA SER A 26 16.22 13.78 -10.40
C SER A 26 15.86 15.19 -9.96
N GLN A 27 16.84 16.00 -9.54
CA GLN A 27 16.61 17.41 -9.17
C GLN A 27 16.27 18.31 -10.36
N THR A 28 16.74 17.95 -11.55
CA THR A 28 16.48 18.68 -12.80
C THR A 28 15.90 17.74 -13.85
N LEU A 29 15.25 18.33 -14.86
CA LEU A 29 14.78 17.63 -16.06
C LEU A 29 14.96 18.51 -17.30
N THR A 30 15.15 17.87 -18.44
CA THR A 30 15.21 18.55 -19.74
C THR A 30 13.82 18.57 -20.37
N ILE A 31 13.32 19.75 -20.72
CA ILE A 31 12.05 19.93 -21.42
C ILE A 31 12.22 20.79 -22.66
N ASN A 32 11.28 20.60 -23.58
CA ASN A 32 11.08 21.45 -24.73
C ASN A 32 10.30 22.71 -24.32
N ILE A 33 10.95 23.87 -24.35
CA ILE A 33 10.34 25.17 -24.07
C ILE A 33 10.05 25.87 -25.40
N SER A 34 8.82 26.36 -25.57
CA SER A 34 8.49 27.23 -26.70
C SER A 34 9.13 28.61 -26.47
N THR A 35 10.02 29.01 -27.35
CA THR A 35 10.59 30.36 -27.41
C THR A 35 9.97 31.13 -28.57
N GLY A 36 10.16 32.44 -28.62
CA GLY A 36 9.68 33.27 -29.74
C GLY A 36 10.24 32.85 -31.11
N ASN A 37 11.30 32.02 -31.14
CA ASN A 37 11.99 31.56 -32.35
C ASN A 37 11.80 30.06 -32.64
N GLY A 38 11.00 29.33 -31.86
CA GLY A 38 10.78 27.89 -32.05
C GLY A 38 10.65 27.12 -30.74
N VAL A 39 11.17 25.89 -30.73
CA VAL A 39 11.24 25.03 -29.55
C VAL A 39 12.72 24.78 -29.25
N GLU A 40 13.09 24.95 -27.99
CA GLU A 40 14.46 24.76 -27.49
C GLU A 40 14.43 23.80 -26.30
N GLU A 41 15.41 22.90 -26.23
CA GLU A 41 15.63 22.07 -25.04
C GLU A 41 16.27 22.91 -23.94
N SER A 42 15.68 22.86 -22.75
CA SER A 42 16.18 23.58 -21.59
C SER A 42 16.14 22.69 -20.35
N GLU A 43 17.16 22.81 -19.52
CA GLU A 43 17.20 22.16 -18.21
C GLU A 43 16.48 23.04 -17.18
N VAL A 44 15.53 22.46 -16.46
CA VAL A 44 14.74 23.15 -15.43
C VAL A 44 14.76 22.37 -14.12
N GLU A 45 14.51 23.06 -13.00
CA GLU A 45 14.24 22.38 -11.72
C GLU A 45 13.01 21.48 -11.86
N ASN A 46 13.13 20.26 -11.36
CA ASN A 46 12.09 19.26 -11.48
C ASN A 46 11.03 19.46 -10.38
N PRO A 47 9.78 19.87 -10.73
CA PRO A 47 8.73 20.04 -9.74
C PRO A 47 8.21 18.72 -9.15
N LEU A 48 8.58 17.57 -9.72
CA LEU A 48 8.24 16.24 -9.20
C LEU A 48 9.27 15.70 -8.19
N TRP A 49 10.41 16.39 -8.03
CA TRP A 49 11.45 15.99 -7.09
C TRP A 49 11.11 16.36 -5.64
N THR A 50 10.70 17.61 -5.42
CA THR A 50 10.36 18.16 -4.10
C THR A 50 9.36 19.30 -4.26
N PHE A 51 8.66 19.63 -3.18
CA PHE A 51 7.92 20.89 -3.05
C PHE A 51 8.59 21.79 -2.03
N ARG A 52 8.86 23.05 -2.39
CA ARG A 52 9.43 24.04 -1.48
C ARG A 52 8.31 24.83 -0.83
N PHE A 53 8.27 24.84 0.50
CA PHE A 53 7.23 25.55 1.23
C PHE A 53 7.40 27.07 1.05
N PRO A 54 6.31 27.81 0.83
CA PRO A 54 6.39 29.26 0.76
C PRO A 54 6.79 29.83 2.12
N ARG A 55 7.57 30.93 2.11
CA ARG A 55 8.02 31.60 3.34
C ARG A 55 6.90 31.91 4.33
N ALA A 56 5.70 32.26 3.84
CA ALA A 56 4.54 32.50 4.68
C ALA A 56 4.11 31.26 5.49
N ALA A 57 4.25 30.05 4.93
CA ALA A 57 3.97 28.81 5.65
C ALA A 57 5.02 28.58 6.75
N LEU A 58 6.30 28.75 6.43
CA LEU A 58 7.42 28.62 7.40
C LEU A 58 7.33 29.64 8.54
N GLU A 59 6.73 30.80 8.29
CA GLU A 59 6.42 31.83 9.30
C GLU A 59 5.07 31.59 10.02
N SER A 60 4.50 30.37 9.93
CA SER A 60 3.25 29.96 10.57
C SER A 60 2.03 30.82 10.24
N ARG A 61 1.95 31.40 9.03
CA ARG A 61 0.82 32.26 8.64
C ARG A 61 -0.44 31.52 8.19
N PHE A 62 -0.38 30.20 8.03
CA PHE A 62 -1.50 29.37 7.52
C PHE A 62 -2.10 28.42 8.56
N GLY A 63 -1.86 28.63 9.86
CA GLY A 63 -2.42 27.80 10.92
C GLY A 63 -1.99 28.24 12.32
N GLU A 64 -2.49 27.54 13.34
CA GLU A 64 -2.05 27.71 14.72
C GLU A 64 -0.85 26.80 15.02
N GLY A 65 0.19 27.34 15.66
CA GLY A 65 1.40 26.58 16.02
C GLY A 65 2.56 26.74 15.04
N GLN A 66 3.69 26.11 15.35
CA GLN A 66 4.88 26.11 14.49
C GLN A 66 4.65 25.22 13.27
N TRP A 67 5.07 25.67 12.09
CA TRP A 67 5.05 24.88 10.86
C TRP A 67 6.08 23.75 10.93
N ASP A 68 5.63 22.49 10.77
CA ASP A 68 6.48 21.29 10.78
C ASP A 68 7.51 21.26 11.93
N PRO A 69 7.05 21.33 13.20
CA PRO A 69 7.95 21.54 14.35
C PRO A 69 8.95 20.40 14.54
N ASP A 70 8.63 19.21 14.05
CA ASP A 70 9.44 18.01 14.23
C ASP A 70 10.58 17.91 13.21
N ASN A 71 10.44 18.52 12.02
CA ASN A 71 11.43 18.42 10.96
C ASN A 71 12.00 19.77 10.50
N ASN A 72 11.30 20.88 10.74
CA ASN A 72 11.66 22.26 10.40
C ASN A 72 12.25 22.41 8.98
N ASN A 73 11.67 21.71 8.01
CA ASN A 73 12.21 21.63 6.66
C ASN A 73 11.59 22.69 5.75
N GLU A 74 12.43 23.33 4.93
CA GLU A 74 12.00 24.33 3.92
C GLU A 74 11.32 23.69 2.70
N ARG A 75 11.34 22.36 2.60
CA ARG A 75 10.82 21.58 1.47
C ARG A 75 10.43 20.17 1.89
N THR A 76 9.71 19.47 1.03
CA THR A 76 9.43 18.05 1.23
C THR A 76 10.67 17.18 1.09
N PHE A 77 10.74 16.09 1.84
CA PHE A 77 11.90 15.21 1.89
C PHE A 77 11.49 13.73 1.94
N ARG A 78 12.39 12.87 1.45
CA ARG A 78 12.18 11.41 1.35
C ARG A 78 13.46 10.69 1.73
N CYS A 79 13.36 9.67 2.58
CA CYS A 79 14.47 8.77 2.91
C CYS A 79 15.76 9.49 3.37
N VAL A 80 15.67 10.28 4.45
CA VAL A 80 16.75 11.16 4.94
C VAL A 80 17.46 10.64 6.18
N GLU A 81 17.00 9.53 6.76
CA GLU A 81 17.64 8.96 7.94
C GLU A 81 19.04 8.39 7.61
N PRO A 82 19.95 8.26 8.60
CA PRO A 82 21.28 7.73 8.37
C PRO A 82 21.27 6.35 7.68
N GLY A 83 21.90 6.28 6.50
CA GLY A 83 21.98 5.05 5.69
C GLY A 83 20.89 4.90 4.62
N GLU A 84 19.87 5.76 4.66
CA GLU A 84 18.83 5.82 3.65
C GLU A 84 19.25 6.66 2.44
N SER A 85 18.65 6.36 1.28
CA SER A 85 18.81 7.20 0.10
C SER A 85 17.62 7.04 -0.84
N TYR A 86 17.01 8.15 -1.26
CA TYR A 86 15.99 8.14 -2.29
C TYR A 86 16.64 8.10 -3.70
N PRO A 87 16.17 7.26 -4.65
CA PRO A 87 15.03 6.34 -4.56
C PRO A 87 15.38 4.91 -4.10
N ARG A 88 16.67 4.60 -3.85
CA ARG A 88 17.14 3.23 -3.56
C ARG A 88 16.40 2.57 -2.39
N THR A 89 16.39 3.21 -1.23
CA THR A 89 15.78 2.65 0.00
C THR A 89 14.26 2.55 -0.14
N ALA A 90 13.61 3.54 -0.77
CA ALA A 90 12.18 3.48 -1.06
C ALA A 90 11.84 2.28 -1.95
N ASN A 91 12.63 2.04 -3.01
CA ASN A 91 12.44 0.90 -3.90
C ASN A 91 12.69 -0.44 -3.21
N GLU A 92 13.68 -0.51 -2.31
CA GLU A 92 13.94 -1.70 -1.48
C GLU A 92 12.71 -2.02 -0.61
N LEU A 93 12.18 -1.04 0.12
CA LEU A 93 10.99 -1.21 0.98
C LEU A 93 9.73 -1.58 0.18
N LEU A 94 9.51 -0.93 -0.97
CA LEU A 94 8.38 -1.24 -1.85
C LEU A 94 8.46 -2.67 -2.39
N ALA A 95 9.66 -3.13 -2.75
CA ALA A 95 9.88 -4.49 -3.29
C ALA A 95 9.80 -5.59 -2.22
N GLU A 96 9.99 -5.27 -0.94
CA GLU A 96 9.81 -6.20 0.18
C GLU A 96 8.34 -6.54 0.42
N ARG A 97 7.39 -5.69 -0.02
CA ARG A 97 5.96 -5.92 0.18
C ARG A 97 5.30 -6.62 -1.00
N PRO A 98 4.41 -7.60 -0.77
CA PRO A 98 3.72 -8.29 -1.85
C PRO A 98 2.48 -7.51 -2.33
N TYR A 99 2.67 -6.24 -2.74
CA TYR A 99 1.61 -5.32 -3.20
C TYR A 99 0.71 -5.93 -4.27
N GLN A 100 1.30 -6.64 -5.23
CA GLN A 100 0.58 -7.35 -6.28
C GLN A 100 -0.43 -8.37 -5.68
N SER A 101 0.02 -9.16 -4.71
CA SER A 101 -0.78 -10.20 -4.05
C SER A 101 -1.87 -9.60 -3.18
N TRP A 102 -1.58 -8.50 -2.47
CA TRP A 102 -2.56 -7.76 -1.69
C TRP A 102 -3.65 -7.16 -2.56
N LEU A 103 -3.27 -6.50 -3.66
CA LEU A 103 -4.22 -5.89 -4.58
C LEU A 103 -5.14 -6.94 -5.21
N TYR A 104 -4.56 -8.06 -5.67
CA TYR A 104 -5.36 -9.16 -6.20
C TYR A 104 -6.30 -9.74 -5.14
N ASN A 105 -5.84 -9.89 -3.90
CA ASN A 105 -6.66 -10.36 -2.79
C ASN A 105 -7.83 -9.41 -2.48
N CYS A 106 -7.59 -8.11 -2.46
CA CYS A 106 -8.60 -7.07 -2.28
C CYS A 106 -9.72 -7.21 -3.31
N PHE A 107 -9.40 -7.19 -4.61
CA PHE A 107 -10.38 -7.27 -5.70
C PHE A 107 -11.16 -8.58 -5.76
N THR A 108 -10.53 -9.69 -5.37
CA THR A 108 -11.15 -11.02 -5.52
C THR A 108 -11.95 -11.45 -4.29
N ARG A 109 -11.76 -10.79 -3.14
CA ARG A 109 -12.40 -11.19 -1.88
C ARG A 109 -13.37 -10.18 -1.32
N ALA A 110 -13.13 -8.88 -1.47
CA ALA A 110 -14.09 -7.88 -1.03
C ALA A 110 -15.44 -8.14 -1.73
N GLN A 111 -16.52 -8.14 -0.96
CA GLN A 111 -17.87 -8.32 -1.48
C GLN A 111 -18.71 -7.04 -1.37
N THR A 112 -18.35 -6.15 -0.45
CA THR A 112 -19.06 -4.90 -0.18
C THR A 112 -18.15 -3.70 -0.38
N PHE A 113 -18.77 -2.52 -0.54
CA PHE A 113 -18.07 -1.25 -0.58
C PHE A 113 -17.09 -1.10 0.59
N SER A 114 -17.55 -1.34 1.82
CA SER A 114 -16.76 -1.11 3.03
C SER A 114 -15.51 -2.01 3.11
N GLN A 115 -15.64 -3.28 2.74
CA GLN A 115 -14.50 -4.23 2.69
C GLN A 115 -13.44 -3.80 1.67
N PHE A 116 -13.87 -3.26 0.53
CA PHE A 116 -12.95 -2.77 -0.50
C PHE A 116 -12.34 -1.43 -0.11
N ALA A 117 -13.16 -0.49 0.38
CA ALA A 117 -12.79 0.90 0.53
C ALA A 117 -11.90 1.16 1.75
N SER A 118 -12.21 0.58 2.90
CA SER A 118 -11.69 1.06 4.18
C SER A 118 -11.14 -0.05 5.08
N THR A 119 -10.17 0.33 5.92
CA THR A 119 -9.65 -0.45 7.05
C THR A 119 -10.66 -0.69 8.17
N GLY A 120 -11.84 -0.06 8.12
CA GLY A 120 -12.91 -0.23 9.12
C GLY A 120 -13.77 -1.50 8.96
N ASP A 121 -13.53 -2.32 7.93
CA ASP A 121 -14.24 -3.59 7.72
C ASP A 121 -13.24 -4.72 7.41
N ILE A 122 -13.68 -5.96 7.61
CA ILE A 122 -12.84 -7.15 7.55
C ILE A 122 -12.18 -7.35 6.18
N GLY A 123 -10.97 -7.92 6.20
CA GLY A 123 -10.25 -8.30 4.98
C GLY A 123 -9.14 -7.34 4.61
N MET A 124 -8.70 -7.41 3.35
CA MET A 124 -7.71 -6.49 2.79
C MET A 124 -8.47 -5.41 2.01
N SER A 125 -8.31 -4.15 2.40
CA SER A 125 -8.92 -3.01 1.75
C SER A 125 -7.91 -2.21 0.93
N LEU A 126 -8.41 -1.44 -0.04
CA LEU A 126 -7.60 -0.52 -0.83
C LEU A 126 -6.93 0.54 0.06
N GLU A 127 -7.63 1.06 1.08
CA GLU A 127 -7.04 1.97 2.07
C GLU A 127 -5.84 1.34 2.78
N GLN A 128 -5.89 0.05 3.12
CA GLN A 128 -4.76 -0.59 3.79
C GLN A 128 -3.55 -0.73 2.88
N ILE A 129 -3.76 -1.02 1.61
CA ILE A 129 -2.68 -1.10 0.63
C ILE A 129 -2.10 0.30 0.37
N HIS A 130 -2.97 1.30 0.26
CA HIS A 130 -2.62 2.72 0.18
C HIS A 130 -1.74 3.17 1.37
N ASN A 131 -2.08 2.76 2.60
CA ASN A 131 -1.31 3.07 3.80
C ASN A 131 0.11 2.45 3.74
N GLY A 132 0.21 1.24 3.18
CA GLY A 132 1.51 0.61 2.88
C GLY A 132 2.39 1.50 2.01
N VAL A 133 1.85 2.03 0.91
CA VAL A 133 2.62 2.86 -0.03
C VAL A 133 3.08 4.16 0.64
N HIS A 134 2.21 4.82 1.42
CA HIS A 134 2.61 5.99 2.22
C HIS A 134 3.75 5.69 3.19
N TRP A 135 3.77 4.49 3.75
CA TRP A 135 4.82 4.03 4.64
C TRP A 135 6.15 3.76 3.93
N ASP A 136 6.14 3.17 2.73
CA ASP A 136 7.38 2.74 2.05
C ASP A 136 7.98 3.80 1.14
N ALA A 137 7.14 4.52 0.38
CA ALA A 137 7.57 5.32 -0.77
C ALA A 137 8.52 6.48 -0.40
N ALA A 138 8.55 6.86 0.88
CA ALA A 138 9.48 7.86 1.41
C ALA A 138 10.16 7.39 2.71
N CYS A 139 10.31 6.07 2.91
CA CYS A 139 11.00 5.48 4.05
C CYS A 139 10.44 5.93 5.40
N LYS A 140 9.10 5.88 5.56
CA LYS A 140 8.39 6.28 6.78
C LYS A 140 8.58 7.77 7.14
N GLY A 141 9.13 8.56 6.22
CA GLY A 141 9.35 10.00 6.35
C GLY A 141 8.08 10.82 6.10
N GLN A 142 8.24 12.05 5.62
CA GLN A 142 7.15 13.03 5.56
C GLN A 142 5.94 12.59 4.72
N PHE A 143 6.12 11.76 3.69
CA PHE A 143 5.01 11.24 2.88
C PHE A 143 4.02 10.37 3.68
N LEU A 144 4.43 9.83 4.83
CA LEU A 144 3.56 9.09 5.75
C LEU A 144 2.65 10.02 6.58
N SER A 145 3.06 11.28 6.79
CA SER A 145 2.31 12.24 7.60
C SER A 145 1.07 12.72 6.83
N SER A 146 -0.11 12.48 7.38
CA SER A 146 -1.37 12.96 6.79
C SER A 146 -1.44 14.49 6.68
N GLU A 147 -0.67 15.20 7.50
CA GLU A 147 -0.59 16.67 7.48
C GLU A 147 0.28 17.21 6.33
N PHE A 148 1.25 16.42 5.86
CA PHE A 148 2.23 16.88 4.87
C PHE A 148 2.25 16.07 3.56
N SER A 149 1.65 14.89 3.52
CA SER A 149 1.74 13.95 2.40
C SER A 149 1.32 14.58 1.07
N ALA A 150 0.28 15.42 1.08
CA ALA A 150 -0.25 16.09 -0.10
C ALA A 150 0.69 17.15 -0.71
N PHE A 151 1.71 17.62 0.01
CA PHE A 151 2.72 18.51 -0.56
C PHE A 151 3.78 17.74 -1.35
N ASP A 152 3.95 16.44 -1.11
CA ASP A 152 4.90 15.63 -1.86
C ASP A 152 4.33 15.29 -3.25
N PRO A 153 5.07 15.56 -4.36
CA PRO A 153 4.59 15.22 -5.70
C PRO A 153 4.23 13.74 -5.94
N LEU A 154 4.71 12.81 -5.13
CA LEU A 154 4.27 11.40 -5.17
C LEU A 154 2.79 11.24 -4.85
N PHE A 155 2.19 12.15 -4.08
CA PHE A 155 0.81 12.08 -3.64
C PHE A 155 -0.16 11.96 -4.80
N MET A 156 -0.07 12.85 -5.78
CA MET A 156 -1.00 12.84 -6.92
C MET A 156 -0.81 11.59 -7.78
N LEU A 157 0.43 11.14 -8.00
CA LEU A 157 0.71 9.92 -8.77
C LEU A 157 0.13 8.67 -8.08
N HIS A 158 0.31 8.59 -6.76
CA HIS A 158 -0.23 7.54 -5.91
C HIS A 158 -1.77 7.55 -5.90
N HIS A 159 -2.38 8.69 -5.58
CA HIS A 159 -3.84 8.82 -5.50
C HIS A 159 -4.55 8.69 -6.86
N THR A 160 -3.88 9.01 -7.97
CA THR A 160 -4.41 8.71 -9.31
C THR A 160 -4.48 7.19 -9.53
N ASN A 161 -3.53 6.41 -9.00
CA ASN A 161 -3.63 4.94 -9.05
C ASN A 161 -4.71 4.41 -8.10
N VAL A 162 -4.89 5.02 -6.93
CA VAL A 162 -6.01 4.66 -6.02
C VAL A 162 -7.36 4.91 -6.70
N ASP A 163 -7.53 6.05 -7.34
CA ASP A 163 -8.73 6.38 -8.12
C ASP A 163 -8.94 5.41 -9.30
N ARG A 164 -7.88 5.06 -10.04
CA ARG A 164 -7.93 4.00 -11.07
C ARG A 164 -8.47 2.68 -10.54
N LEU A 165 -7.96 2.23 -9.40
CA LEU A 165 -8.39 0.98 -8.77
C LEU A 165 -9.84 1.09 -8.27
N TRP A 166 -10.24 2.25 -7.76
CA TRP A 166 -11.63 2.53 -7.38
C TRP A 166 -12.59 2.47 -8.57
N ALA A 167 -12.22 3.07 -9.69
CA ALA A 167 -13.02 3.04 -10.92
C ALA A 167 -13.18 1.61 -11.46
N TYR A 168 -12.13 0.79 -11.39
CA TYR A 168 -12.24 -0.63 -11.71
C TYR A 168 -13.18 -1.37 -10.77
N TRP A 169 -13.13 -1.10 -9.46
CA TRP A 169 -14.06 -1.70 -8.51
C TRP A 169 -15.51 -1.35 -8.84
N GLN A 170 -15.81 -0.07 -9.08
CA GLN A 170 -17.17 0.40 -9.36
C GLN A 170 -17.81 -0.29 -10.58
N VAL A 171 -17.06 -0.50 -11.66
CA VAL A 171 -17.61 -1.22 -12.83
C VAL A 171 -17.73 -2.73 -12.61
N ILE A 172 -16.90 -3.33 -11.75
CA ILE A 172 -16.98 -4.76 -11.42
C ILE A 172 -18.13 -5.03 -10.45
N HIS A 173 -18.38 -4.12 -9.50
CA HIS A 173 -19.36 -4.23 -8.43
C HIS A 173 -20.37 -3.07 -8.47
N PRO A 174 -21.27 -3.02 -9.47
CA PRO A 174 -22.19 -1.89 -9.69
C PRO A 174 -23.24 -1.69 -8.59
N SER A 175 -23.42 -2.66 -7.69
CA SER A 175 -24.30 -2.53 -6.51
C SER A 175 -23.56 -2.09 -5.23
N GLU A 176 -22.23 -1.92 -5.30
CA GLU A 176 -21.34 -1.66 -4.15
C GLU A 176 -20.33 -0.56 -4.52
N THR A 177 -20.77 0.41 -5.33
CA THR A 177 -19.95 1.52 -5.84
C THR A 177 -19.65 2.55 -4.75
N MET A 178 -20.58 2.70 -3.80
CA MET A 178 -20.51 3.59 -2.65
C MET A 178 -21.25 2.98 -1.44
N PHE A 179 -21.01 3.53 -0.25
CA PHE A 179 -21.79 3.20 0.94
C PHE A 179 -23.24 3.70 0.79
N HIS A 180 -24.22 2.95 1.30
CA HIS A 180 -25.64 3.32 1.24
C HIS A 180 -26.22 3.73 2.59
N GLU A 181 -25.61 3.28 3.68
CA GLU A 181 -26.06 3.56 5.04
C GLU A 181 -25.48 4.87 5.58
N SER A 182 -26.08 5.39 6.66
CA SER A 182 -25.53 6.54 7.36
C SER A 182 -24.68 6.09 8.53
N TYR A 183 -23.62 6.85 8.84
CA TYR A 183 -22.72 6.56 9.95
C TYR A 183 -22.29 7.84 10.68
N GLU A 184 -21.82 7.72 11.91
CA GLU A 184 -21.27 8.86 12.64
C GLU A 184 -19.83 9.16 12.18
N GLY A 185 -19.61 10.36 11.63
CA GLY A 185 -18.32 10.79 11.15
C GLY A 185 -17.38 11.24 12.27
N GLY A 186 -16.10 10.94 12.13
CA GLY A 186 -15.04 11.53 12.96
C GLY A 186 -14.82 13.01 12.68
N ALA A 187 -14.07 13.68 13.56
CA ALA A 187 -13.70 15.09 13.39
C ALA A 187 -12.87 15.33 12.11
N ARG A 188 -13.27 16.31 11.30
CA ARG A 188 -12.56 16.83 10.12
C ARG A 188 -12.56 18.35 10.17
N PHE A 189 -11.80 19.00 9.29
CA PHE A 189 -11.72 20.48 9.24
C PHE A 189 -13.10 21.15 9.15
N SER A 190 -13.99 20.66 8.28
CA SER A 190 -15.33 21.21 8.05
C SER A 190 -16.46 20.41 8.69
N THR A 191 -16.15 19.32 9.39
CA THR A 191 -17.16 18.36 9.87
C THR A 191 -16.89 18.03 11.33
N ARG A 192 -17.84 18.33 12.20
CA ARG A 192 -17.72 18.03 13.63
C ARG A 192 -17.79 16.52 13.85
N GLU A 193 -17.10 16.05 14.88
CA GLU A 193 -17.25 14.69 15.38
C GLU A 193 -18.72 14.38 15.70
N GLY A 194 -19.16 13.16 15.40
CA GLY A 194 -20.54 12.71 15.57
C GLY A 194 -21.51 13.23 14.50
N THR A 195 -21.05 13.99 13.51
CA THR A 195 -21.92 14.40 12.40
C THR A 195 -22.35 13.17 11.60
N VAL A 196 -23.66 13.00 11.38
CA VAL A 196 -24.18 11.91 10.55
C VAL A 196 -23.75 12.11 9.10
N ILE A 197 -22.94 11.18 8.60
CA ILE A 197 -22.49 11.10 7.22
C ILE A 197 -23.45 10.24 6.43
N THR A 198 -23.84 10.74 5.26
CA THR A 198 -24.72 10.09 4.30
C THR A 198 -24.12 10.20 2.90
N PRO A 199 -24.64 9.48 1.90
CA PRO A 199 -24.21 9.64 0.52
C PRO A 199 -24.36 11.05 -0.08
N ARG A 200 -25.17 11.90 0.56
CA ARG A 200 -25.39 13.30 0.15
C ARG A 200 -24.69 14.30 1.06
N SER A 201 -23.85 13.83 1.99
CA SER A 201 -23.07 14.73 2.83
C SER A 201 -22.03 15.47 1.98
N PRO A 202 -21.85 16.79 2.16
CA PRO A 202 -20.91 17.56 1.37
C PRO A 202 -19.46 17.13 1.54
N LEU A 203 -18.74 16.99 0.42
CA LEU A 203 -17.30 16.76 0.34
C LEU A 203 -16.57 18.09 0.28
N HIS A 204 -16.55 18.81 1.39
CA HIS A 204 -15.78 20.05 1.47
C HIS A 204 -14.28 19.81 1.19
N PRO A 205 -13.59 20.75 0.52
CA PRO A 205 -14.07 22.02 -0.04
C PRO A 205 -14.39 21.92 -1.55
N PHE A 206 -14.78 20.75 -2.06
CA PHE A 206 -14.89 20.52 -3.50
C PHE A 206 -16.26 20.92 -4.04
N PHE A 207 -16.30 21.95 -4.88
CA PHE A 207 -17.51 22.47 -5.50
C PHE A 207 -17.76 21.82 -6.88
N ALA A 208 -18.99 21.35 -7.09
CA ALA A 208 -19.49 20.86 -8.37
C ALA A 208 -19.96 22.03 -9.27
N SER A 209 -20.45 23.11 -8.66
CA SER A 209 -20.80 24.39 -9.30
C SER A 209 -20.59 25.54 -8.32
N GLU A 210 -20.87 26.78 -8.69
CA GLU A 210 -20.59 27.99 -7.87
C GLU A 210 -21.10 27.88 -6.42
N ASP A 211 -22.29 27.29 -6.21
CA ASP A 211 -22.94 27.20 -4.89
C ASP A 211 -23.19 25.76 -4.41
N GLU A 212 -22.74 24.75 -5.16
CA GLU A 212 -23.02 23.34 -4.85
C GLU A 212 -21.73 22.56 -4.60
N LEU A 213 -21.65 21.90 -3.44
CA LEU A 213 -20.55 21.00 -3.12
C LEU A 213 -20.78 19.63 -3.72
N HIS A 214 -19.69 19.00 -4.18
CA HIS A 214 -19.70 17.57 -4.46
C HIS A 214 -20.15 16.79 -3.22
N THR A 215 -20.82 15.67 -3.46
CA THR A 215 -21.19 14.65 -2.48
C THR A 215 -20.71 13.30 -3.00
N PRO A 216 -20.63 12.25 -2.15
CA PRO A 216 -20.36 10.89 -2.62
C PRO A 216 -21.22 10.49 -3.84
N THR A 217 -22.52 10.81 -3.83
CA THR A 217 -23.41 10.53 -4.96
C THR A 217 -23.01 11.26 -6.26
N THR A 218 -22.55 12.51 -6.19
CA THR A 218 -22.14 13.25 -7.41
C THR A 218 -20.81 12.80 -7.98
N VAL A 219 -20.03 12.01 -7.23
CA VAL A 219 -18.70 11.52 -7.64
C VAL A 219 -18.65 10.00 -7.76
N ASP A 220 -19.82 9.33 -7.75
CA ASP A 220 -19.92 7.86 -7.89
C ASP A 220 -19.67 7.38 -9.33
N SER A 221 -19.29 8.29 -10.23
CA SER A 221 -18.89 7.98 -11.60
C SER A 221 -17.81 8.96 -12.07
N ILE A 222 -16.83 8.44 -12.81
CA ILE A 222 -15.77 9.24 -13.42
C ILE A 222 -16.20 9.89 -14.75
N GLU A 223 -17.36 9.49 -15.30
CA GLU A 223 -17.79 9.84 -16.67
C GLU A 223 -17.88 11.36 -16.91
N ASP A 224 -18.20 12.13 -15.86
CA ASP A 224 -18.39 13.59 -15.93
C ASP A 224 -17.12 14.40 -15.62
N PHE A 225 -16.02 13.75 -15.25
CA PHE A 225 -14.76 14.42 -14.88
C PHE A 225 -13.76 14.53 -16.03
N GLY A 226 -14.15 14.10 -17.23
CA GLY A 226 -13.37 14.27 -18.46
C GLY A 226 -12.14 13.39 -18.55
N TYR A 227 -12.02 12.33 -17.74
CA TYR A 227 -10.95 11.33 -17.81
C TYR A 227 -11.51 9.91 -17.81
N THR A 228 -10.67 8.95 -18.17
CA THR A 228 -10.94 7.52 -17.97
C THR A 228 -9.63 6.74 -17.81
N TYR A 229 -9.75 5.44 -17.57
CA TYR A 229 -8.65 4.48 -17.53
C TYR A 229 -8.80 3.42 -18.62
N GLU A 230 -7.69 2.77 -18.96
CA GLU A 230 -7.67 1.67 -19.93
C GLU A 230 -8.74 0.62 -19.58
N GLY A 231 -9.58 0.28 -20.57
CA GLY A 231 -10.64 -0.70 -20.45
C GLY A 231 -11.99 -0.12 -20.00
N LEU A 232 -12.04 1.15 -19.57
CA LEU A 232 -13.22 1.88 -19.09
C LEU A 232 -13.67 2.96 -20.08
N GLU A 233 -13.47 2.77 -21.37
CA GLU A 233 -13.88 3.72 -22.42
C GLU A 233 -15.42 3.75 -22.55
N TYR A 234 -16.09 4.42 -21.59
CA TYR A 234 -17.54 4.45 -21.38
C TYR A 234 -18.32 5.02 -22.57
N TRP A 235 -17.68 5.79 -23.44
CA TRP A 235 -18.27 6.29 -24.69
C TRP A 235 -18.39 5.21 -25.79
N GLU A 236 -17.69 4.08 -25.65
CA GLU A 236 -17.63 2.99 -26.62
C GLU A 236 -18.06 1.63 -26.06
N LYS A 237 -18.15 1.50 -24.73
CA LYS A 237 -18.32 0.21 -24.05
C LYS A 237 -19.54 0.20 -23.15
N SER A 238 -20.26 -0.94 -23.12
CA SER A 238 -21.28 -1.18 -22.11
C SER A 238 -20.65 -1.38 -20.73
N ARG A 239 -21.45 -1.22 -19.66
CA ARG A 239 -20.99 -1.49 -18.28
C ARG A 239 -20.44 -2.90 -18.12
N GLU A 240 -21.08 -3.89 -18.75
CA GLU A 240 -20.62 -5.29 -18.73
C GLU A 240 -19.28 -5.48 -19.44
N GLN A 241 -19.07 -4.80 -20.58
CA GLN A 241 -17.78 -4.84 -21.29
C GLN A 241 -16.67 -4.19 -20.46
N MET A 242 -16.95 -3.06 -19.81
CA MET A 242 -16.01 -2.41 -18.89
C MET A 242 -15.69 -3.32 -17.69
N ALA A 243 -16.69 -3.96 -17.09
CA ALA A 243 -16.51 -4.91 -15.99
C ALA A 243 -15.67 -6.13 -16.39
N GLN A 244 -15.87 -6.66 -17.61
CA GLN A 244 -15.06 -7.75 -18.15
C GLN A 244 -13.61 -7.32 -18.40
N ASN A 245 -13.41 -6.13 -18.97
CA ASN A 245 -12.08 -5.58 -19.21
C ASN A 245 -11.33 -5.33 -17.90
N ALA A 246 -11.98 -4.70 -16.91
CA ALA A 246 -11.40 -4.48 -15.59
C ALA A 246 -10.98 -5.81 -14.94
N ARG A 247 -11.83 -6.83 -14.97
CA ARG A 247 -11.49 -8.18 -14.47
C ARG A 247 -10.28 -8.78 -15.20
N ARG A 248 -10.20 -8.65 -16.53
CA ARG A 248 -9.04 -9.09 -17.32
C ARG A 248 -7.76 -8.36 -16.94
N ILE A 249 -7.82 -7.04 -16.78
CA ILE A 249 -6.67 -6.22 -16.37
C ILE A 249 -6.19 -6.68 -14.99
N ILE A 250 -7.09 -6.76 -14.00
CA ILE A 250 -6.75 -7.21 -12.64
C ILE A 250 -6.15 -8.62 -12.65
N ASN A 251 -6.75 -9.57 -13.36
CA ASN A 251 -6.24 -10.95 -13.45
C ASN A 251 -4.88 -11.05 -14.15
N ARG A 252 -4.68 -10.33 -15.25
CA ARG A 252 -3.45 -10.42 -16.05
C ARG A 252 -2.28 -9.70 -15.38
N GLN A 253 -2.56 -8.56 -14.75
CA GLN A 253 -1.53 -7.69 -14.17
C GLN A 253 -1.19 -8.10 -12.74
N TYR A 254 -2.19 -8.44 -11.93
CA TYR A 254 -2.00 -8.69 -10.49
C TYR A 254 -2.30 -10.13 -10.07
N GLY A 255 -3.02 -10.90 -10.89
CA GLY A 255 -3.30 -12.30 -10.61
C GLY A 255 -2.07 -13.20 -10.63
N PRO A 256 -2.19 -14.44 -10.10
CA PRO A 256 -1.12 -15.43 -10.17
C PRO A 256 -0.82 -15.74 -11.64
N GLY A 257 0.46 -15.64 -12.03
CA GLY A 257 0.86 -15.65 -13.44
C GLY A 257 0.30 -16.83 -14.27
N ASN A 258 0.22 -16.64 -15.59
CA ASN A 258 -0.44 -17.53 -16.59
C ASN A 258 -0.18 -19.04 -16.45
N ARG A 259 0.94 -19.48 -15.85
CA ARG A 259 1.21 -20.89 -15.58
C ARG A 259 0.29 -21.49 -14.50
N GLU A 260 -0.19 -20.73 -13.52
CA GLU A 260 -1.16 -21.22 -12.53
C GLU A 260 -2.58 -21.31 -13.11
N LEU A 261 -2.95 -20.36 -13.97
CA LEU A 261 -4.22 -20.37 -14.71
C LEU A 261 -4.29 -21.52 -15.74
N LYS A 262 -3.20 -21.78 -16.48
CA LYS A 262 -3.14 -22.88 -17.48
C LYS A 262 -3.01 -24.29 -16.88
N ARG A 263 -2.62 -24.43 -15.60
CA ARG A 263 -2.32 -25.74 -14.97
C ARG A 263 -3.50 -26.41 -14.26
N ARG A 264 -4.69 -25.82 -14.23
CA ARG A 264 -5.76 -26.32 -13.35
C ARG A 264 -7.02 -26.64 -14.14
N ASP A 265 -7.43 -27.91 -14.07
CA ASP A 265 -8.74 -28.43 -14.47
C ASP A 265 -9.90 -27.84 -13.63
N GLY A 266 -9.86 -26.57 -13.24
CA GLY A 266 -10.84 -25.93 -12.34
C GLY A 266 -10.83 -26.48 -10.91
N LYS A 267 -9.82 -27.26 -10.49
CA LYS A 267 -9.81 -27.89 -9.16
C LYS A 267 -9.57 -26.85 -8.05
N PRO A 268 -10.38 -26.87 -6.97
CA PRO A 268 -10.17 -26.01 -5.81
C PRO A 268 -8.81 -26.25 -5.15
N VAL A 269 -8.15 -25.18 -4.71
CA VAL A 269 -6.88 -25.23 -4.00
C VAL A 269 -6.96 -24.46 -2.69
N ARG A 270 -6.45 -25.06 -1.62
CA ARG A 270 -6.40 -24.41 -0.30
C ARG A 270 -5.43 -23.23 -0.32
N ARG A 271 -5.88 -22.08 0.18
CA ARG A 271 -5.11 -20.86 0.40
C ARG A 271 -5.18 -20.49 1.88
N TYR A 272 -4.15 -19.80 2.35
CA TYR A 272 -4.02 -19.33 3.72
C TYR A 272 -3.81 -17.82 3.73
N SER A 273 -4.38 -17.15 4.73
CA SER A 273 -4.16 -15.73 5.00
C SER A 273 -4.17 -15.46 6.50
N VAL A 274 -3.45 -14.43 6.93
CA VAL A 274 -3.46 -13.95 8.32
C VAL A 274 -4.36 -12.73 8.40
N ALA A 275 -5.46 -12.84 9.15
CA ALA A 275 -6.32 -11.72 9.46
C ALA A 275 -5.83 -11.02 10.73
N ILE A 276 -5.89 -9.70 10.73
CA ILE A 276 -5.57 -8.83 11.87
C ILE A 276 -6.81 -8.02 12.21
N GLU A 277 -7.05 -7.85 13.50
CA GLU A 277 -8.02 -6.92 14.08
C GLU A 277 -7.33 -6.21 15.24
N VAL A 278 -7.41 -4.88 15.29
CA VAL A 278 -6.82 -4.09 16.39
C VAL A 278 -7.65 -2.84 16.67
N GLU A 279 -7.99 -2.64 17.95
CA GLU A 279 -8.55 -1.37 18.44
C GLU A 279 -7.42 -0.34 18.53
N VAL A 280 -7.58 0.83 17.88
CA VAL A 280 -6.53 1.85 17.83
C VAL A 280 -6.59 2.87 18.97
N ASP A 281 -7.59 2.76 19.84
CA ASP A 281 -7.68 3.55 21.07
C ASP A 281 -6.47 3.30 21.97
N GLY A 282 -5.68 4.35 22.20
CA GLY A 282 -4.48 4.28 23.03
C GLY A 282 -3.27 3.59 22.37
N LEU A 283 -3.38 3.14 21.12
CA LEU A 283 -2.23 2.66 20.34
C LEU A 283 -1.38 3.86 19.90
N GLU A 284 -0.10 3.85 20.22
CA GLU A 284 0.87 4.84 19.74
C GLU A 284 1.03 4.70 18.21
N ARG A 285 0.80 5.82 17.49
CA ARG A 285 0.69 5.84 16.02
C ARG A 285 1.41 7.07 15.43
N PRO A 286 1.82 7.02 14.15
CA PRO A 286 1.70 5.87 13.26
C PRO A 286 2.64 4.72 13.68
N CYS A 287 2.23 3.49 13.40
CA CYS A 287 3.03 2.30 13.65
C CYS A 287 2.72 1.23 12.60
N SER A 288 3.50 0.17 12.59
CA SER A 288 3.27 -0.97 11.73
C SER A 288 3.32 -2.28 12.51
N VAL A 289 2.29 -3.12 12.36
CA VAL A 289 2.27 -4.50 12.85
C VAL A 289 2.87 -5.38 11.75
N GLU A 290 4.13 -5.78 11.91
CA GLU A 290 4.87 -6.59 10.97
C GLU A 290 4.66 -8.08 11.25
N LEU A 291 4.42 -8.84 10.19
CA LEU A 291 4.16 -10.28 10.24
C LEU A 291 5.34 -11.02 9.61
N THR A 292 5.86 -12.01 10.32
CA THR A 292 6.93 -12.87 9.80
C THR A 292 6.61 -14.36 10.04
N ILE A 293 6.99 -15.22 9.09
CA ILE A 293 6.87 -16.67 9.20
C ILE A 293 8.23 -17.28 8.89
N ALA A 294 8.79 -18.05 9.82
CA ALA A 294 10.10 -18.67 9.68
C ALA A 294 11.18 -17.67 9.23
N ASN A 295 11.22 -16.50 9.87
CA ASN A 295 12.09 -15.35 9.55
C ASN A 295 11.87 -14.69 8.17
N HIS A 296 10.85 -15.07 7.42
CA HIS A 296 10.48 -14.40 6.17
C HIS A 296 9.40 -13.35 6.43
N PHE A 297 9.61 -12.14 5.94
CA PHE A 297 8.61 -11.08 5.98
C PHE A 297 7.40 -11.46 5.14
N VAL A 298 6.22 -11.50 5.76
CA VAL A 298 4.95 -11.80 5.11
C VAL A 298 4.30 -10.53 4.58
N GLY A 299 4.39 -9.47 5.36
CA GLY A 299 3.60 -8.27 5.17
C GLY A 299 3.46 -7.49 6.47
N ASN A 300 2.81 -6.35 6.40
CA ASN A 300 2.56 -5.53 7.56
C ASN A 300 1.22 -4.82 7.51
N PHE A 301 0.68 -4.57 8.68
CA PHE A 301 -0.48 -3.73 8.88
C PHE A 301 -0.04 -2.35 9.34
N VAL A 302 0.00 -1.39 8.41
CA VAL A 302 0.26 0.02 8.71
C VAL A 302 -0.96 0.62 9.41
N VAL A 303 -0.73 1.18 10.59
CA VAL A 303 -1.72 1.93 11.37
C VAL A 303 -1.36 3.40 11.26
N MET A 304 -2.17 4.14 10.50
CA MET A 304 -1.99 5.58 10.30
C MET A 304 -2.40 6.35 11.58
N LYS A 305 -2.05 7.65 11.63
CA LYS A 305 -2.43 8.53 12.76
C LYS A 305 -3.95 8.70 12.92
N GLN A 306 -4.69 8.53 11.83
CA GLN A 306 -6.14 8.53 11.77
C GLN A 306 -6.65 7.17 11.27
N PRO A 307 -7.88 6.75 11.62
CA PRO A 307 -8.84 7.43 12.50
C PRO A 307 -8.42 7.38 13.97
N ARG A 308 -8.84 8.34 14.82
CA ARG A 308 -8.43 8.38 16.23
C ARG A 308 -8.88 7.16 17.05
N SER A 309 -10.01 6.59 16.72
CA SER A 309 -10.65 5.50 17.47
C SER A 309 -11.29 4.47 16.55
N GLY A 310 -11.63 3.31 17.12
CA GLY A 310 -12.30 2.22 16.43
C GLY A 310 -11.38 1.03 16.15
N ILE A 311 -12.00 0.00 15.58
CA ILE A 311 -11.33 -1.24 15.23
C ILE A 311 -10.91 -1.17 13.77
N LEU A 312 -9.65 -1.49 13.50
CA LEU A 312 -9.14 -1.64 12.15
C LEU A 312 -8.84 -3.10 11.83
N TYR A 313 -8.97 -3.44 10.55
CA TYR A 313 -8.83 -4.79 10.04
C TYR A 313 -7.83 -4.87 8.89
N GLY A 314 -7.16 -6.01 8.77
CA GLY A 314 -6.29 -6.35 7.65
C GLY A 314 -6.30 -7.85 7.35
N SER A 315 -5.89 -8.26 6.14
CA SER A 315 -5.78 -9.68 5.76
C SER A 315 -4.65 -9.93 4.77
N PHE A 316 -3.65 -10.71 5.18
CA PHE A 316 -2.40 -10.87 4.44
C PHE A 316 -2.28 -12.29 3.84
N PRO A 317 -2.26 -12.46 2.50
CA PRO A 317 -2.16 -13.77 1.87
C PRO A 317 -0.78 -14.41 2.10
N LEU A 318 -0.74 -15.70 2.43
CA LEU A 318 0.49 -16.43 2.71
C LEU A 318 1.04 -17.26 1.54
N HIS A 319 0.38 -17.26 0.38
CA HIS A 319 0.67 -18.19 -0.72
C HIS A 319 2.12 -18.13 -1.21
N ASP A 320 2.67 -16.94 -1.38
CA ASP A 320 4.02 -16.76 -1.92
C ASP A 320 5.08 -17.14 -0.89
N ILE A 321 4.84 -16.84 0.38
CA ILE A 321 5.71 -17.23 1.50
C ILE A 321 5.69 -18.75 1.70
N LEU A 322 4.52 -19.39 1.68
CA LEU A 322 4.43 -20.84 1.83
C LEU A 322 5.09 -21.60 0.66
N LYS A 323 5.15 -21.01 -0.53
CA LYS A 323 5.97 -21.54 -1.63
C LYS A 323 7.46 -21.36 -1.38
N ALA A 324 7.88 -20.17 -0.94
CA ALA A 324 9.29 -19.87 -0.66
C ALA A 324 9.82 -20.76 0.47
N VAL A 325 9.10 -20.82 1.59
CA VAL A 325 9.41 -21.66 2.75
C VAL A 325 9.24 -23.15 2.41
N GLY A 326 8.19 -23.54 1.69
CA GLY A 326 7.96 -24.94 1.28
C GLY A 326 8.93 -25.47 0.22
N SER A 327 9.72 -24.60 -0.41
CA SER A 327 10.86 -25.00 -1.25
C SER A 327 12.08 -25.42 -0.41
N VAL A 328 12.09 -25.09 0.89
CA VAL A 328 12.99 -25.64 1.91
C VAL A 328 12.29 -26.84 2.55
N LYS A 329 12.19 -27.93 1.78
CA LYS A 329 11.46 -29.18 2.10
C LYS A 329 9.95 -28.93 2.25
N ARG A 330 9.13 -29.63 1.45
CA ARG A 330 7.72 -29.85 1.83
C ARG A 330 7.76 -30.26 3.30
N PRO A 331 7.09 -29.56 4.22
CA PRO A 331 7.07 -30.02 5.59
C PRO A 331 6.33 -31.37 5.52
N LEU A 332 7.08 -32.42 5.78
CA LEU A 332 6.63 -33.80 5.75
C LEU A 332 6.26 -34.15 7.19
N SER A 333 5.22 -34.94 7.39
CA SER A 333 5.06 -35.60 8.69
C SER A 333 6.33 -36.41 9.02
N ASN A 334 6.50 -36.81 10.27
CA ASN A 334 7.58 -37.73 10.68
C ASN A 334 7.60 -39.06 9.87
N GLN A 335 6.57 -39.33 9.07
CA GLN A 335 6.43 -40.49 8.18
C GLN A 335 6.63 -40.16 6.69
N GLY A 336 7.10 -38.97 6.32
CA GLY A 336 7.40 -38.64 4.91
C GLY A 336 6.16 -38.39 4.04
N LYS A 337 5.00 -38.07 4.63
CA LYS A 337 3.79 -37.68 3.88
C LYS A 337 3.65 -36.15 3.85
N PRO A 338 3.10 -35.55 2.77
CA PRO A 338 2.74 -34.14 2.79
C PRO A 338 1.83 -33.84 3.98
N LEU A 339 2.11 -32.76 4.71
CA LEU A 339 1.20 -32.31 5.76
C LEU A 339 -0.18 -32.01 5.17
N ASP A 340 -1.21 -32.43 5.90
CA ASP A 340 -2.59 -32.06 5.62
C ASP A 340 -2.86 -30.60 6.06
N GLY A 341 -4.11 -30.16 5.99
CA GLY A 341 -4.49 -28.78 6.35
C GLY A 341 -4.25 -28.43 7.83
N ASP A 342 -4.12 -29.42 8.71
CA ASP A 342 -3.85 -29.20 10.14
C ASP A 342 -2.34 -29.19 10.41
N GLY A 343 -1.58 -30.05 9.73
CA GLY A 343 -0.11 -30.00 9.80
C GLY A 343 0.49 -28.69 9.27
N ILE A 344 -0.08 -28.12 8.19
CA ILE A 344 0.35 -26.79 7.69
C ILE A 344 0.04 -25.69 8.71
N PHE A 345 -1.12 -25.77 9.36
CA PHE A 345 -1.49 -24.83 10.41
C PHE A 345 -0.49 -24.88 11.56
N ASP A 346 -0.18 -26.08 12.07
CA ASP A 346 0.80 -26.24 13.15
C ASP A 346 2.17 -25.67 12.74
N ALA A 347 2.63 -25.93 11.52
CA ALA A 347 3.90 -25.38 11.04
C ALA A 347 3.93 -23.84 11.00
N ILE A 348 2.82 -23.21 10.58
CA ILE A 348 2.69 -21.75 10.58
C ILE A 348 2.70 -21.23 12.02
N VAL A 349 1.88 -21.80 12.90
CA VAL A 349 1.79 -21.38 14.31
C VAL A 349 3.14 -21.40 15.01
N HIS A 350 3.94 -22.46 14.82
CA HIS A 350 5.24 -22.60 15.48
C HIS A 350 6.33 -21.64 14.97
N SER A 351 6.10 -21.00 13.82
CA SER A 351 7.10 -20.14 13.17
C SER A 351 6.60 -18.72 12.92
N PHE A 352 5.43 -18.38 13.45
CA PHE A 352 4.80 -17.08 13.28
C PHE A 352 5.23 -16.12 14.37
N ASP A 353 5.73 -14.97 13.95
CA ASP A 353 6.27 -13.91 14.82
C ASP A 353 5.69 -12.55 14.42
N ILE A 354 5.46 -11.71 15.43
CA ILE A 354 4.96 -10.34 15.24
C ILE A 354 5.88 -9.33 15.93
N SER A 355 6.06 -8.19 15.26
CA SER A 355 6.60 -6.95 15.82
C SER A 355 5.65 -5.79 15.58
N ILE A 356 5.58 -4.85 16.52
CA ILE A 356 4.96 -3.54 16.27
C ILE A 356 6.08 -2.51 16.27
N VAL A 357 6.23 -1.76 15.17
CA VAL A 357 7.37 -0.90 14.90
C VAL A 357 6.91 0.52 14.55
N LYS A 358 7.58 1.52 15.12
CA LYS A 358 7.35 2.94 14.84
C LYS A 358 8.21 3.43 13.66
N PRO A 359 7.91 4.59 13.05
CA PRO A 359 8.72 5.14 11.95
C PRO A 359 10.22 5.21 12.28
N ASN A 360 10.56 5.63 13.51
CA ASN A 360 11.94 5.71 14.00
C ASN A 360 12.58 4.35 14.37
N GLY A 361 11.94 3.23 14.05
CA GLY A 361 12.43 1.89 14.32
C GLY A 361 12.20 1.38 15.76
N ALA A 362 11.67 2.20 16.67
CA ALA A 362 11.37 1.75 18.03
C ALA A 362 10.21 0.74 18.05
N HIS A 363 10.33 -0.28 18.90
CA HIS A 363 9.32 -1.33 19.05
C HIS A 363 8.28 -0.99 20.13
N ILE A 364 7.01 -1.30 19.87
CA ILE A 364 5.93 -1.26 20.86
C ILE A 364 5.76 -2.68 21.44
N PRO A 365 5.78 -2.87 22.78
CA PRO A 365 5.56 -4.18 23.40
C PRO A 365 4.17 -4.75 23.06
N LEU A 366 4.09 -6.02 22.65
CA LEU A 366 2.79 -6.64 22.35
C LEU A 366 1.86 -6.68 23.57
N SER A 367 2.43 -6.77 24.77
CA SER A 367 1.69 -6.78 26.03
C SER A 367 0.91 -5.48 26.30
N THR A 368 1.26 -4.37 25.64
CA THR A 368 0.53 -3.09 25.75
C THR A 368 -0.63 -3.00 24.76
N VAL A 369 -0.68 -3.85 23.72
CA VAL A 369 -1.71 -3.84 22.68
C VAL A 369 -2.63 -5.05 22.84
N ARG A 370 -3.40 -5.07 23.92
CA ARG A 370 -4.27 -6.22 24.29
C ARG A 370 -5.43 -6.45 23.33
N SER A 371 -5.77 -5.46 22.51
CA SER A 371 -6.82 -5.52 21.50
C SER A 371 -6.38 -6.25 20.23
N LEU A 372 -5.07 -6.47 20.03
CA LEU A 372 -4.56 -7.13 18.83
C LEU A 372 -5.01 -8.59 18.79
N LYS A 373 -5.87 -8.91 17.83
CA LYS A 373 -6.27 -10.27 17.50
C LYS A 373 -5.69 -10.65 16.15
N ILE A 374 -5.17 -11.87 16.08
CA ILE A 374 -4.68 -12.45 14.83
C ILE A 374 -5.33 -13.81 14.63
N GLU A 375 -5.82 -14.05 13.43
CA GLU A 375 -6.39 -15.33 13.04
C GLU A 375 -5.74 -15.84 11.76
N LEU A 376 -5.40 -17.13 11.75
CA LEU A 376 -5.05 -17.82 10.52
C LEU A 376 -6.34 -18.32 9.87
N GLU A 377 -6.61 -17.82 8.68
CA GLU A 377 -7.70 -18.26 7.83
C GLU A 377 -7.17 -19.26 6.78
N ASP A 378 -7.91 -20.35 6.56
CA ASP A 378 -7.73 -21.21 5.40
C ASP A 378 -9.03 -21.40 4.62
N VAL A 379 -8.94 -21.34 3.29
CA VAL A 379 -10.11 -21.36 2.40
C VAL A 379 -9.79 -22.12 1.11
N LEU A 380 -10.76 -22.86 0.59
CA LEU A 380 -10.66 -23.47 -0.74
C LEU A 380 -10.96 -22.41 -1.79
N VAL A 381 -10.05 -22.23 -2.74
CA VAL A 381 -10.17 -21.26 -3.82
C VAL A 381 -10.25 -22.01 -5.14
N THR A 382 -11.36 -21.83 -5.85
CA THR A 382 -11.55 -22.34 -7.20
C THR A 382 -11.04 -21.30 -8.19
N PRO A 383 -10.03 -21.62 -9.02
CA PRO A 383 -9.53 -20.69 -10.02
C PRO A 383 -10.62 -20.26 -11.02
N PRO A 384 -10.52 -19.07 -11.62
CA PRO A 384 -11.45 -18.69 -12.67
C PRO A 384 -11.29 -19.57 -13.92
N THR A 385 -12.38 -19.78 -14.65
CA THR A 385 -12.37 -20.60 -15.89
C THR A 385 -12.02 -19.79 -17.14
N SER A 386 -12.09 -18.46 -17.05
CA SER A 386 -11.71 -17.49 -18.08
C SER A 386 -10.99 -16.30 -17.47
N ASP A 387 -10.34 -15.47 -18.29
CA ASP A 387 -9.54 -14.34 -17.82
C ASP A 387 -10.38 -13.12 -17.38
N ASP A 388 -11.68 -13.10 -17.70
CA ASP A 388 -12.66 -12.09 -17.28
C ASP A 388 -13.51 -12.51 -16.07
N GLN A 389 -13.11 -13.59 -15.39
CA GLN A 389 -13.72 -14.04 -14.14
C GLN A 389 -12.73 -13.99 -12.99
N PHE A 390 -13.21 -13.66 -11.80
CA PHE A 390 -12.43 -13.81 -10.57
C PHE A 390 -12.59 -15.23 -9.99
N PRO A 391 -11.61 -15.71 -9.19
CA PRO A 391 -11.76 -16.96 -8.47
C PRO A 391 -12.96 -16.93 -7.52
N THR A 392 -13.49 -18.11 -7.20
CA THR A 392 -14.51 -18.25 -6.16
C THR A 392 -13.92 -18.84 -4.88
N TYR A 393 -14.43 -18.39 -3.75
CA TYR A 393 -13.95 -18.77 -2.43
C TYR A 393 -15.01 -19.64 -1.74
N GLY A 394 -14.58 -20.77 -1.18
CA GLY A 394 -15.40 -21.58 -0.30
C GLY A 394 -15.58 -20.94 1.08
N ILE A 395 -16.16 -21.69 2.01
CA ILE A 395 -16.34 -21.24 3.39
C ILE A 395 -14.97 -21.20 4.09
N PRO A 396 -14.54 -20.05 4.64
CA PRO A 396 -13.27 -19.94 5.35
C PRO A 396 -13.33 -20.65 6.70
N ARG A 397 -12.21 -21.23 7.11
CA ARG A 397 -11.97 -21.73 8.47
C ARG A 397 -10.98 -20.81 9.15
N ARG A 398 -11.33 -20.28 10.32
CA ARG A 398 -10.47 -19.37 11.09
C ARG A 398 -10.06 -19.99 12.40
N ARG A 399 -8.80 -19.77 12.77
CA ARG A 399 -8.20 -20.27 14.00
C ARG A 399 -7.33 -19.16 14.60
N PRO A 400 -7.49 -18.83 15.89
CA PRO A 400 -6.64 -17.83 16.54
C PRO A 400 -5.16 -18.21 16.47
N LEU A 401 -4.30 -17.20 16.25
CA LEU A 401 -2.85 -17.30 16.40
C LEU A 401 -2.44 -16.61 17.69
N ILE A 402 -1.64 -17.29 18.52
CA ILE A 402 -1.02 -16.65 19.69
C ILE A 402 0.20 -15.89 19.20
N ALA A 403 0.15 -14.56 19.29
CA ALA A 403 1.26 -13.71 18.94
C ALA A 403 2.41 -13.89 19.93
N VAL A 404 3.59 -14.26 19.44
CA VAL A 404 4.84 -14.19 20.19
C VAL A 404 5.62 -12.96 19.70
N GLN A 405 6.06 -12.13 20.64
CA GLN A 405 6.84 -10.94 20.30
C GLN A 405 8.25 -11.38 19.91
N ARG A 406 8.69 -11.01 18.71
CA ARG A 406 10.08 -11.20 18.30
C ARG A 406 11.00 -10.32 19.14
N GLN A 407 12.02 -10.90 19.76
CA GLN A 407 13.15 -10.12 20.30
C GLN A 407 14.06 -9.70 19.15
N PRO A 408 14.54 -8.44 19.11
CA PRO A 408 15.44 -8.00 18.06
C PRO A 408 16.69 -8.89 18.06
N THR A 409 16.95 -9.57 16.94
CA THR A 409 18.24 -10.21 16.72
C THR A 409 19.26 -9.09 16.62
N ALA A 410 20.23 -9.05 17.54
CA ALA A 410 21.33 -8.11 17.52
C ALA A 410 21.94 -8.09 16.11
N THR A 411 21.93 -6.92 15.48
CA THR A 411 22.74 -6.64 14.30
C THR A 411 24.18 -7.08 14.63
N PRO A 412 24.90 -7.82 13.77
CA PRO A 412 26.30 -8.10 14.04
C PRO A 412 27.00 -6.75 14.21
N SER A 413 27.56 -6.52 15.40
CA SER A 413 28.42 -5.37 15.64
C SER A 413 29.47 -5.35 14.53
N SER A 414 29.53 -4.25 13.79
CA SER A 414 30.67 -3.95 12.93
C SER A 414 31.85 -3.51 13.81
N ASP A 415 32.25 -4.34 14.77
CA ASP A 415 33.56 -4.24 15.41
C ASP A 415 34.57 -4.94 14.51
N LEU A 416 34.88 -4.29 13.40
CA LEU A 416 36.16 -4.51 12.74
C LEU A 416 37.22 -3.83 13.59
N THR A 417 37.75 -4.56 14.56
CA THR A 417 39.09 -4.27 15.10
C THR A 417 40.07 -4.20 13.94
N PRO A 418 40.86 -3.11 13.78
CA PRO A 418 41.83 -3.02 12.70
C PRO A 418 42.92 -4.06 12.93
N THR A 419 42.97 -5.07 12.07
CA THR A 419 44.06 -6.02 12.01
C THR A 419 45.33 -5.26 11.61
N THR A 420 46.28 -5.22 12.54
CA THR A 420 47.64 -4.69 12.37
C THR A 420 48.23 -5.13 11.04
N THR A 421 48.52 -4.17 10.17
CA THR A 421 49.24 -4.37 8.92
C THR A 421 50.70 -4.67 9.25
N THR A 422 51.11 -5.93 9.08
CA THR A 422 52.52 -6.31 9.12
C THR A 422 53.21 -5.76 7.88
N THR A 423 54.01 -4.74 8.06
CA THR A 423 54.96 -4.21 7.09
C THR A 423 55.92 -5.30 6.62
N LEU A 424 55.84 -5.68 5.34
CA LEU A 424 56.90 -6.42 4.65
C LEU A 424 57.91 -5.42 4.10
N THR A 425 59.12 -5.48 4.65
CA THR A 425 60.33 -4.82 4.13
C THR A 425 60.72 -5.37 2.77
N PRO A 426 61.21 -4.54 1.84
CA PRO A 426 61.71 -4.98 0.54
C PRO A 426 63.17 -5.44 0.66
N THR A 427 63.46 -6.66 0.22
CA THR A 427 64.83 -7.17 0.06
C THR A 427 65.24 -7.02 -1.40
N THR A 428 66.25 -6.18 -1.64
CA THR A 428 67.03 -6.06 -2.87
C THR A 428 68.21 -7.04 -2.85
N ALA A 429 68.41 -7.78 -3.96
CA ALA A 429 69.70 -8.28 -4.49
C ALA A 429 69.40 -8.87 -5.91
N TYR A 430 69.90 -8.30 -7.02
CA TYR A 430 71.19 -8.64 -7.68
C TYR A 430 71.37 -10.17 -7.76
N GLU A 431 71.21 -10.83 -8.90
CA GLU A 431 71.91 -10.74 -10.21
C GLU A 431 70.99 -11.13 -11.39
#